data_AF-A0A9D4ZCK4-F1
#
_entry.id   AF-A0A9D4ZCK4-F1
#
_cell.length_a   1.000
_cell.length_b   1.000
_cell.length_c   1.000
_cell.angle_alpha   90.00
_cell.angle_beta   90.00
_cell.angle_gamma   90.00
#
_symmetry.space_group_name_H-M   'P 1'
#
loop_
_entity.id
_entity.type
_entity.pdbx_description
1 polymer ?
#
loop_
_entity_poly.entity_id
_entity_poly.type
_entity_poly.pdbx_seq_one_letter_code
_entity_poly.pdbx_strand_id
1 'polypeptide(L)'
;MQDVEIGKEIHKEIVSQGLLKDNVVLGNALIDMYAKCGALLKAQKAFDTLPVRDVVSWNALIAGYAQQGQGQEALGCFQRMRSEGFTPTAITYVEYLREVCAV
;
A
#
# COMPACT_ATOMS: atom_id res chain seq x y z
N MET A 1 -13.44 12.42 -4.05
CA MET A 1 -13.81 12.22 -2.62
C MET A 1 -14.97 11.23 -2.45
N GLN A 2 -15.94 11.13 -3.37
CA GLN A 2 -16.98 10.07 -3.29
C GLN A 2 -16.43 8.65 -3.44
N ASP A 3 -15.35 8.47 -4.21
CA ASP A 3 -14.80 7.14 -4.52
C ASP A 3 -14.26 6.40 -3.30
N VAL A 4 -13.68 7.14 -2.33
CA VAL A 4 -13.16 6.52 -1.10
C VAL A 4 -14.27 6.03 -0.17
N GLU A 5 -15.46 6.64 -0.22
CA GLU A 5 -16.57 6.21 0.65
C GLU A 5 -17.14 4.88 0.16
N ILE A 6 -17.34 4.76 -1.16
CA ILE A 6 -17.69 3.47 -1.80
C ILE A 6 -16.64 2.41 -1.47
N GLY A 7 -15.36 2.77 -1.58
CA GLY A 7 -14.25 1.87 -1.22
C GLY A 7 -14.28 1.40 0.23
N LYS A 8 -14.72 2.25 1.19
CA LYS A 8 -14.88 1.86 2.59
C LYS A 8 -16.04 0.89 2.79
N GLU A 9 -17.18 1.09 2.11
CA GLU A 9 -18.31 0.16 2.21
C GLU A 9 -17.94 -1.21 1.65
N ILE A 10 -17.25 -1.26 0.50
CA ILE A 10 -16.73 -2.51 -0.06
C ILE A 10 -15.72 -3.15 0.90
N HIS A 11 -14.82 -2.38 1.50
CA HIS A 11 -13.86 -2.90 2.48
C HIS A 11 -14.57 -3.50 3.72
N LYS A 12 -15.61 -2.85 4.25
CA LYS A 12 -16.40 -3.39 5.36
C LYS A 12 -17.03 -4.73 5.01
N GLU A 13 -17.57 -4.85 3.80
CA GLU A 13 -18.16 -6.11 3.31
C GLU A 13 -17.11 -7.22 3.14
N ILE A 14 -15.94 -6.88 2.61
CA ILE A 14 -14.82 -7.81 2.49
C ILE A 14 -14.38 -8.33 3.86
N VAL A 15 -14.35 -7.45 4.87
CA VAL A 15 -13.99 -7.80 6.25
C VAL A 15 -15.08 -8.63 6.92
N SER A 16 -16.35 -8.29 6.73
CA SER A 16 -17.49 -9.03 7.32
C SER A 16 -17.54 -10.49 6.85
N GLN A 17 -17.15 -10.73 5.59
CA GLN A 17 -17.04 -12.07 5.01
C GLN A 17 -15.72 -12.79 5.34
N GLY A 18 -14.77 -12.13 6.03
CA GLY A 18 -13.48 -12.72 6.41
C GLY A 18 -12.52 -12.97 5.23
N LEU A 19 -12.76 -12.35 4.07
CA LEU A 19 -12.06 -12.68 2.82
C LEU A 19 -10.58 -12.26 2.80
N LEU A 20 -10.15 -11.37 3.70
CA LEU A 20 -8.75 -10.91 3.76
C LEU A 20 -7.78 -11.94 4.33
N LYS A 21 -8.28 -12.93 5.09
CA LYS A 21 -7.39 -13.86 5.80
C LYS A 21 -6.56 -14.72 4.85
N ASP A 22 -7.17 -15.13 3.75
CA ASP A 22 -6.59 -16.10 2.81
C ASP A 22 -6.39 -15.52 1.40
N ASN A 23 -6.55 -14.20 1.23
CA ASN A 23 -6.50 -13.54 -0.07
C ASN A 23 -5.64 -12.27 -0.07
N VAL A 24 -4.33 -12.45 -0.26
CA VAL A 24 -3.36 -11.34 -0.38
C VAL A 24 -3.68 -10.41 -1.54
N VAL A 25 -4.26 -10.93 -2.64
CA VAL A 25 -4.62 -10.13 -3.82
C VAL A 25 -5.71 -9.10 -3.47
N LEU A 26 -6.70 -9.52 -2.69
CA LEU A 26 -7.76 -8.62 -2.23
C LEU A 26 -7.22 -7.57 -1.25
N GLY A 27 -6.29 -7.97 -0.39
CA GLY A 27 -5.55 -7.05 0.47
C GLY A 27 -4.79 -5.98 -0.32
N ASN A 28 -4.05 -6.41 -1.35
CA ASN A 28 -3.29 -5.53 -2.24
C ASN A 28 -4.21 -4.55 -2.98
N ALA A 29 -5.37 -5.00 -3.44
CA ALA A 29 -6.35 -4.15 -4.10
C ALA A 29 -6.91 -3.05 -3.17
N LEU A 30 -7.13 -3.37 -1.88
CA LEU A 30 -7.58 -2.38 -0.89
C LEU A 30 -6.49 -1.33 -0.58
N ILE A 31 -5.23 -1.75 -0.46
CA ILE A 31 -4.10 -0.84 -0.26
C ILE A 31 -4.01 0.12 -1.45
N ASP A 32 -4.00 -0.41 -2.67
CA ASP A 32 -3.93 0.38 -3.91
C ASP A 32 -5.11 1.35 -4.05
N MET A 33 -6.33 0.91 -3.73
CA MET A 33 -7.52 1.78 -3.74
C MET A 33 -7.38 2.94 -2.76
N TYR A 34 -7.01 2.68 -1.50
CA TYR A 34 -6.84 3.75 -0.52
C TYR A 34 -5.69 4.70 -0.88
N ALA A 35 -4.59 4.17 -1.40
CA ALA A 35 -3.45 4.95 -1.86
C ALA A 35 -3.83 5.91 -2.99
N LYS A 36 -4.51 5.42 -4.04
CA LYS A 36 -5.02 6.23 -5.15
C LYS A 36 -6.04 7.28 -4.72
N CYS A 37 -6.79 7.02 -3.65
CA CYS A 37 -7.70 7.99 -3.05
C CYS A 37 -7.01 9.03 -2.14
N GLY A 38 -5.69 8.98 -1.96
CA GLY A 38 -4.94 9.82 -1.01
C GLY A 38 -5.22 9.49 0.46
N ALA A 39 -5.93 8.39 0.75
CA ALA A 39 -6.28 7.97 2.11
C ALA A 39 -5.16 7.11 2.72
N LEU A 40 -3.94 7.63 2.74
CA LEU A 40 -2.72 6.88 3.05
C LEU A 40 -2.72 6.19 4.42
N LEU A 41 -3.28 6.84 5.46
CA LEU A 41 -3.44 6.20 6.77
C LEU A 41 -4.32 4.93 6.71
N LYS A 42 -5.31 4.89 5.82
CA LYS A 42 -6.14 3.69 5.61
C LYS A 42 -5.41 2.64 4.77
N ALA A 43 -4.61 3.07 3.79
CA ALA A 43 -3.74 2.16 3.02
C ALA A 43 -2.73 1.46 3.96
N GLN A 44 -2.06 2.23 4.82
CA GLN A 44 -1.15 1.72 5.86
C GLN A 44 -1.87 0.75 6.80
N LYS A 45 -3.06 1.12 7.30
CA LYS A 45 -3.84 0.23 8.17
C LYS A 45 -4.21 -1.07 7.46
N ALA A 46 -4.67 -1.01 6.21
CA ALA A 46 -4.98 -2.20 5.43
C ALA A 46 -3.75 -3.11 5.28
N PHE A 47 -2.60 -2.53 4.96
CA PHE A 47 -1.32 -3.21 4.87
C PHE A 47 -0.91 -3.89 6.19
N ASP A 48 -0.97 -3.18 7.31
CA ASP A 48 -0.58 -3.71 8.62
C ASP A 48 -1.54 -4.81 9.11
N THR A 49 -2.79 -4.82 8.64
CA THR A 49 -3.77 -5.88 8.97
C THR A 49 -3.65 -7.13 8.12
N LEU A 50 -2.83 -7.14 7.05
CA LEU A 50 -2.67 -8.33 6.23
C LEU A 50 -1.89 -9.42 7.00
N PRO A 51 -2.43 -10.65 7.07
CA PRO A 51 -1.76 -11.75 7.75
C PRO A 51 -0.50 -12.20 6.98
N VAL A 52 -0.52 -12.07 5.66
CA VAL A 52 0.61 -12.32 4.77
C VAL A 52 0.75 -11.12 3.84
N ARG A 53 1.96 -10.59 3.76
CA ARG A 53 2.33 -9.49 2.86
C ARG A 53 3.28 -10.04 1.81
N ASP A 54 3.13 -9.56 0.58
CA ASP A 54 4.04 -9.88 -0.51
C ASP A 54 4.69 -8.60 -1.06
N VAL A 55 5.53 -8.78 -2.07
CA VAL A 55 6.20 -7.67 -2.76
C VAL A 55 5.19 -6.69 -3.37
N VAL A 56 4.00 -7.17 -3.77
CA VAL A 56 2.95 -6.33 -4.33
C VAL A 56 2.31 -5.47 -3.23
N SER A 57 2.08 -6.01 -2.04
CA SER A 57 1.61 -5.24 -0.87
C SER A 57 2.54 -4.06 -0.57
N TRP A 58 3.85 -4.31 -0.54
CA TRP A 58 4.87 -3.28 -0.31
C TRP A 58 4.89 -2.24 -1.40
N ASN A 59 4.89 -2.68 -2.66
CA ASN A 59 4.93 -1.77 -3.80
C ASN A 59 3.69 -0.87 -3.86
N ALA A 60 2.50 -1.40 -3.56
CA ALA A 60 1.28 -0.60 -3.52
C ALA A 60 1.36 0.51 -2.45
N LEU A 61 1.90 0.20 -1.28
CA LEU A 61 2.06 1.16 -0.19
C LEU A 61 3.13 2.22 -0.50
N ILE A 62 4.31 1.79 -0.97
CA ILE A 62 5.42 2.68 -1.35
C ILE A 62 4.99 3.63 -2.47
N ALA A 63 4.36 3.10 -3.52
CA ALA A 63 3.85 3.91 -4.62
C ALA A 63 2.79 4.91 -4.15
N GLY A 64 1.91 4.50 -3.23
CA GLY A 64 0.93 5.39 -2.62
C GLY A 64 1.54 6.58 -1.93
N TYR A 65 2.55 6.35 -1.08
CA TYR A 65 3.28 7.44 -0.41
C TYR A 65 4.03 8.33 -1.41
N ALA A 66 4.77 7.75 -2.36
CA ALA A 66 5.53 8.49 -3.35
C ALA A 66 4.64 9.38 -4.24
N GLN A 67 3.55 8.82 -4.78
CA GLN A 67 2.63 9.56 -5.65
C GLN A 67 1.91 10.73 -4.94
N GLN A 68 1.89 10.74 -3.61
CA GLN A 68 1.31 11.82 -2.80
C GLN A 68 2.39 12.75 -2.21
N GLY A 69 3.65 12.63 -2.65
CA GLY A 69 4.77 13.45 -2.20
C GLY A 69 5.23 13.19 -0.76
N GLN A 70 4.91 12.01 -0.23
CA GLN A 70 5.30 11.56 1.12
C GLN A 70 6.56 10.69 1.06
N GLY A 71 7.65 11.28 0.57
CA GLY A 71 8.89 10.55 0.27
C GLY A 71 9.58 9.93 1.49
N GLN A 72 9.45 10.54 2.67
CA GLN A 72 10.03 9.99 3.90
C GLN A 72 9.32 8.70 4.33
N GLU A 73 7.99 8.67 4.24
CA GLU A 73 7.17 7.50 4.51
C GLU A 73 7.41 6.40 3.46
N ALA A 74 7.54 6.77 2.19
CA ALA A 74 7.90 5.83 1.11
C ALA A 74 9.27 5.19 1.37
N LEU A 75 10.28 5.98 1.77
CA LEU A 75 11.61 5.50 2.13
C LEU A 75 11.58 4.61 3.37
N GLY A 76 10.81 4.98 4.39
CA GLY A 76 10.59 4.14 5.57
C GLY A 76 10.01 2.77 5.20
N CYS A 77 9.02 2.74 4.30
CA CYS A 77 8.45 1.50 3.78
C CYS A 77 9.48 0.67 2.99
N PHE A 78 10.28 1.30 2.13
CA PHE A 78 11.36 0.63 1.40
C PHE A 78 12.40 -0.02 2.32
N GLN A 79 12.82 0.70 3.37
CA GLN A 79 13.76 0.18 4.36
C GLN A 79 13.15 -0.99 5.13
N ARG A 80 11.89 -0.86 5.54
CA ARG A 80 11.16 -1.91 6.26
C ARG A 80 10.99 -3.16 5.40
N MET A 81 10.60 -3.02 4.13
CA MET A 81 10.53 -4.10 3.14
C MET A 81 11.81 -4.94 3.11
N ARG A 82 12.97 -4.27 3.00
CA ARG A 82 14.29 -4.94 2.99
C ARG A 82 14.61 -5.63 4.32
N SER A 83 14.28 -4.99 5.44
CA SER A 83 14.52 -5.55 6.78
C SER A 83 13.69 -6.81 7.04
N GLU A 84 12.48 -6.89 6.45
CA GLU A 84 11.60 -8.06 6.50
C GLU A 84 11.98 -9.13 5.46
N GLY A 85 13.09 -8.96 4.72
CA GLY A 85 13.63 -9.98 3.81
C GLY A 85 13.05 -9.95 2.38
N PHE A 86 12.24 -8.95 2.04
CA PHE A 86 11.69 -8.80 0.70
C PHE A 86 12.68 -8.07 -0.22
N THR A 87 12.86 -8.60 -1.43
CA THR A 87 13.72 -8.00 -2.46
C THR A 87 12.96 -6.91 -3.21
N PRO A 88 13.43 -5.64 -3.20
CA PRO A 88 12.88 -4.59 -4.03
C PRO A 88 12.89 -4.96 -5.52
N THR A 89 11.83 -4.61 -6.25
CA THR A 89 11.72 -4.83 -7.69
C THR A 89 12.00 -3.56 -8.47
N ALA A 90 12.04 -3.66 -9.81
CA ALA A 90 12.19 -2.49 -10.68
C ALA A 90 11.15 -1.40 -10.38
N ILE A 91 9.90 -1.79 -10.06
CA ILE A 91 8.84 -0.86 -9.67
C ILE A 91 9.21 -0.13 -8.36
N THR A 92 9.72 -0.86 -7.37
CA THR A 92 10.16 -0.28 -6.10
C THR A 92 11.24 0.79 -6.32
N TYR A 93 12.22 0.51 -7.18
CA TYR A 93 13.27 1.47 -7.51
C TYR A 93 12.75 2.68 -8.30
N VAL A 94 11.79 2.50 -9.20
CA VAL A 94 11.16 3.61 -9.93
C VAL A 94 10.48 4.57 -8.95
N GLU A 95 9.69 4.06 -8.01
CA GLU A 95 9.01 4.91 -7.03
C GLU A 95 10.02 5.58 -6.07
N TYR A 96 11.07 4.87 -5.67
CA TYR A 96 12.14 5.47 -4.85
C TYR A 96 12.88 6.61 -5.59
N LEU A 97 13.23 6.41 -6.87
CA LEU A 97 13.95 7.42 -7.65
C LEU A 97 13.11 8.68 -7.91
N ARG A 98 11.78 8.55 -8.02
CA ARG A 98 10.88 9.71 -8.16
C ARG A 98 11.00 10.66 -6.98
N GLU A 99 11.09 10.13 -5.76
CA GLU A 99 11.21 10.95 -4.55
C GLU A 99 12.57 11.63 -4.42
N VAL A 100 13.66 10.93 -4.75
CA VAL A 100 15.02 11.48 -4.62
C VAL A 100 15.30 12.61 -5.62
N CYS A 101 14.63 12.61 -6.77
CA CYS A 101 14.79 13.62 -7.82
C CYS A 101 13.73 14.75 -7.80
N ALA A 102 12.78 14.75 -6.86
CA ALA A 102 11.77 15.80 -6.73
C ALA A 102 12.29 17.11 -6.08
N VAL A 103 13.61 17.33 -6.08
CA VAL A 103 14.29 18.52 -5.53
C VAL A 103 14.54 19.56 -6.62
#